data_AF-A0A7C7UFJ7-F1
#
_entry.id   AF-A0A7C7UFJ7-F1
#
_cell.length_a   1.000
_cell.length_b   1.000
_cell.length_c   1.000
_cell.angle_alpha   90.00
_cell.angle_beta   90.00
_cell.angle_gamma   90.00
#
_symmetry.space_group_name_H-M   'P 1'
#
loop_
_entity.id
_entity.type
_entity.pdbx_description
1 polymer ?
#
loop_
_entity_poly.entity_id
_entity_poly.type
_entity_poly.pdbx_seq_one_letter_code
_entity_poly.pdbx_strand_id
1 'polypeptide(L)' 'MLEPTNNNELPPIPSKRYFTIGEVSELCSVKPHVLRYWEQEFPQLKP' A
#
# COMPACT_ATOMS: atom_id res chain seq x y z
N MET A 1 -33.65 7.25 -0.43
CA MET A 1 -32.40 8.02 -0.61
C MET A 1 -31.39 7.36 0.30
N LEU A 2 -30.34 6.72 -0.24
CA LEU A 2 -29.24 6.21 0.61
C LEU A 2 -28.15 7.27 0.62
N GLU A 3 -27.93 7.87 1.78
CA GLU A 3 -26.84 8.81 2.04
C GLU A 3 -25.51 8.05 2.18
N PRO A 4 -24.48 8.31 1.35
CA PRO A 4 -23.17 7.72 1.52
C PRO A 4 -22.36 8.52 2.56
N THR A 5 -22.75 8.50 3.83
CA THR A 5 -21.99 9.14 4.90
C THR A 5 -21.06 8.13 5.55
N ASN A 6 -20.01 7.72 4.83
CA ASN A 6 -18.81 7.10 5.40
C ASN A 6 -17.56 7.49 4.58
N ASN A 7 -17.44 8.77 4.20
CA ASN A 7 -16.14 9.35 3.91
C ASN A 7 -15.44 9.60 5.25
N ASN A 8 -15.03 8.51 5.92
CA ASN A 8 -14.06 8.60 6.99
C ASN A 8 -12.81 9.20 6.34
N GLU A 9 -12.49 10.41 6.76
CA GLU A 9 -11.42 11.29 6.27
C GLU A 9 -10.13 10.51 6.04
N LEU A 10 -9.98 9.98 4.82
CA LEU A 10 -8.73 9.33 4.44
C LEU A 10 -7.65 10.39 4.59
N PRO A 11 -6.56 10.12 5.33
CA PRO A 11 -5.45 11.06 5.43
C PRO A 11 -5.04 11.44 4.00
N PRO A 12 -4.70 12.72 3.75
CA PRO A 12 -4.46 13.22 2.40
C PRO A 12 -3.53 12.25 1.68
N ILE A 13 -4.01 11.69 0.56
CA ILE A 13 -3.29 10.65 -0.17
C ILE A 13 -1.87 11.19 -0.38
N PRO A 14 -0.84 10.53 0.19
CA PRO A 14 0.52 11.04 0.09
C PRO A 14 0.81 11.23 -1.41
N SER A 15 1.28 12.40 -1.84
CA SER A 15 1.64 12.65 -3.25
C SER A 15 2.82 11.80 -3.75
N LYS A 16 3.20 10.79 -2.97
CA LYS A 16 4.31 9.87 -3.16
C LYS A 16 3.80 8.66 -3.95
N ARG A 17 4.17 8.60 -5.23
CA ARG A 17 3.80 7.49 -6.14
C ARG A 17 4.57 6.21 -5.85
N TYR A 18 5.71 6.30 -5.16
CA TYR A 18 6.59 5.18 -4.85
C TYR A 18 6.86 5.12 -3.36
N PHE A 19 6.36 4.09 -2.71
CA PHE A 19 6.66 3.79 -1.32
C PHE A 19 7.93 2.96 -1.24
N THR A 20 8.75 3.22 -0.24
CA THR A 20 9.90 2.35 0.02
C THR A 20 9.42 1.02 0.59
N ILE A 21 10.20 -0.04 0.41
CA ILE A 21 9.84 -1.36 0.95
C ILE A 21 9.71 -1.34 2.48
N GLY A 22 10.39 -0.44 3.18
CA GLY A 22 10.25 -0.23 4.62
C GLY A 22 8.89 0.37 4.98
N GLU A 23 8.43 1.38 4.24
CA GLU A 23 7.10 1.98 4.44
C GLU A 23 5.98 0.97 4.14
N VAL A 24 6.10 0.21 3.03
CA VAL A 24 5.11 -0.83 2.69
C VAL A 24 5.15 -1.97 3.72
N SER A 25 6.33 -2.31 4.24
CA SER A 25 6.51 -3.32 5.29
C SER A 25 5.79 -2.92 6.57
N GLU A 26 5.87 -1.65 6.97
CA GLU A 26 5.17 -1.12 8.13
C GLU A 26 3.65 -1.03 7.91
N LEU A 27 3.21 -0.51 6.75
CA LEU A 27 1.81 -0.41 6.35
C LEU A 27 1.10 -1.77 6.29
N CYS A 28 1.76 -2.77 5.71
CA CYS A 28 1.21 -4.12 5.58
C CYS A 28 1.56 -5.02 6.78
N SER A 29 2.35 -4.54 7.75
CA SER A 29 2.86 -5.32 8.89
C SER A 29 3.53 -6.65 8.48
N VAL A 30 4.17 -6.66 7.31
CA VAL A 30 4.89 -7.83 6.76
C VAL A 30 6.37 -7.54 6.72
N LYS A 31 7.22 -8.56 6.84
CA LYS A 31 8.68 -8.36 6.80
C LYS A 31 9.14 -7.92 5.40
N PRO A 32 10.20 -7.09 5.28
CA PRO A 32 10.69 -6.61 3.97
C PRO A 32 11.04 -7.71 2.97
N HIS A 33 11.51 -8.88 3.45
CA HIS A 33 11.83 -10.00 2.56
C HIS A 33 10.59 -10.66 1.94
N VAL A 34 9.42 -10.58 2.58
CA VAL A 34 8.16 -11.13 2.05
C VAL A 34 7.71 -10.29 0.85
N LEU A 35 7.82 -8.95 0.96
CA LEU A 35 7.55 -8.04 -0.15
C LEU A 35 8.50 -8.30 -1.33
N ARG A 36 9.79 -8.59 -1.06
CA ARG A 36 10.76 -8.99 -2.10
C ARG A 36 10.36 -10.29 -2.79
N TYR A 37 9.89 -11.27 -2.02
CA TYR A 37 9.38 -12.52 -2.58
C TYR A 37 8.15 -12.27 -3.45
N TRP A 38 7.23 -11.41 -3.02
CA TRP A 38 6.08 -11.00 -3.82
C TRP A 38 6.47 -10.27 -5.12
N GLU A 39 7.52 -9.43 -5.12
CA GLU A 39 8.03 -8.83 -6.36
C GLU A 39 8.58 -9.87 -7.36
N GLN A 40 8.97 -11.07 -6.91
CA GLN A 40 9.37 -12.17 -7.78
C GLN A 40 8.17 -12.98 -8.28
N GLU A 41 7.24 -13.33 -7.39
CA GLU A 41 6.04 -14.12 -7.71
C GLU A 41 5.02 -13.34 -8.54
N PHE A 42 4.88 -12.03 -8.28
CA PHE A 42 3.96 -11.14 -8.95
C PHE A 42 4.76 -10.09 -9.74
N PRO A 43 5.16 -10.38 -10.98
CA PRO A 43 5.91 -9.43 -11.81
C PRO A 43 5.14 -8.13 -12.08
N GLN A 44 3.81 -8.13 -11.91
CA GLN A 44 2.95 -6.93 -11.94
C GLN A 44 3.13 -5.97 -10.74
N LEU A 45 3.77 -6.43 -9.65
CA LEU A 45 4.14 -5.59 -8.50
C LEU A 45 5.47 -4.88 -8.70
N LYS A 46 6.27 -5.29 -9.70
CA LYS A 46 7.39 -4.48 -10.18
C LYS A 46 6.84 -3.35 -11.06
N PRO A 47 7.29 -2.10 -10.87
CA PRO A 47 6.91 -0.98 -11.72
C PRO A 47 7.38 -1.17 -13.17
#